data_AF-A0A9J9GK44-F1
#
_entry.id   AF-A0A9J9GK44-F1
#
_cell.length_a   1.000
_cell.length_b   1.000
_cell.length_c   1.000
_cell.angle_alpha   90.00
_cell.angle_beta   90.00
_cell.angle_gamma   90.00
#
_symmetry.space_group_name_H-M   'P 1'
#
loop_
_entity.id
_entity.type
_entity.pdbx_description
1 polymer ?
#
loop_
_entity_poly.entity_id
_entity_poly.type
_entity_poly.pdbx_seq_one_letter_code
_entity_poly.pdbx_strand_id
1 'polypeptide(L)'
;MPDNSNENETNHGLSGLWDQLSDYPKLRLHQTMHFGYPLVHVLDEEGRELARRIDSTGRWEWRESSPERWTPQPEEYLIEYEFEGDEERDCFQLDMLDRPFGAFTRL
;
A
#
# COMPACT_ATOMS: atom_id res chain seq x y z
N MET A 1 -21.92 -20.29 20.62
CA MET A 1 -21.99 -19.17 19.68
C MET A 1 -20.54 -18.85 19.33
N PRO A 2 -20.08 -18.99 18.08
CA PRO A 2 -18.77 -18.46 17.75
C PRO A 2 -18.85 -16.93 17.77
N ASP A 3 -17.99 -16.33 18.57
CA ASP A 3 -17.79 -14.89 18.67
C ASP A 3 -17.09 -14.45 17.39
N ASN A 4 -17.84 -13.85 16.47
CA ASN A 4 -17.41 -13.55 15.11
C ASN A 4 -17.16 -12.05 14.99
N SER A 5 -16.32 -11.51 15.88
CA SER A 5 -16.06 -10.08 15.97
C SER A 5 -14.65 -9.82 16.49
N ASN A 6 -13.84 -9.20 15.64
CA ASN A 6 -12.61 -8.43 15.93
C ASN A 6 -11.24 -9.10 15.67
N GLU A 7 -11.08 -9.80 14.54
CA GLU A 7 -9.73 -10.01 13.96
C GLU A 7 -9.28 -8.87 13.02
N ASN A 8 -10.05 -7.77 12.92
CA ASN A 8 -9.81 -6.71 11.91
C ASN A 8 -9.67 -5.29 12.48
N GLU A 9 -9.34 -5.13 13.77
CA GLU A 9 -9.14 -3.83 14.42
C GLU A 9 -7.68 -3.35 14.43
N THR A 10 -6.73 -4.12 13.90
CA THR A 10 -5.29 -3.75 13.91
C THR A 10 -4.77 -3.15 12.60
N ASN A 11 -5.54 -3.18 11.51
CA ASN A 11 -5.08 -2.67 10.20
C ASN A 11 -5.50 -1.23 9.96
N HIS A 12 -4.95 -0.30 10.76
CA HIS A 12 -5.23 1.13 10.61
C HIS A 12 -4.31 1.84 9.60
N GLY A 13 -3.19 1.23 9.21
CA GLY A 13 -2.24 1.79 8.25
C GLY A 13 -1.55 0.72 7.40
N LEU A 14 -0.62 1.14 6.54
CA LEU A 14 0.11 0.23 5.65
C LEU A 14 0.92 -0.83 6.42
N SER A 15 1.40 -0.50 7.63
CA SER A 15 2.06 -1.46 8.53
C SER A 15 1.18 -2.64 8.96
N GLY A 16 -0.15 -2.48 8.94
CA GLY A 16 -1.09 -3.57 9.22
C GLY A 16 -1.05 -4.70 8.17
N LEU A 17 -0.38 -4.48 7.04
CA LEU A 17 -0.15 -5.50 6.02
C LEU A 17 1.25 -6.11 6.09
N TRP A 18 1.98 -5.90 7.20
CA TRP A 18 3.36 -6.38 7.37
C TRP A 18 3.52 -7.86 7.01
N ASP A 19 2.71 -8.73 7.61
CA ASP A 19 2.80 -10.19 7.42
C ASP A 19 2.71 -10.62 5.94
N GLN A 20 2.00 -9.85 5.10
CA GLN A 20 1.90 -10.11 3.66
C GLN A 20 2.98 -9.39 2.85
N LEU A 21 3.35 -8.19 3.27
CA LEU A 21 4.29 -7.33 2.55
C LEU A 21 5.75 -7.74 2.76
N SER A 22 6.09 -8.30 3.93
CA SER A 22 7.46 -8.72 4.27
C SER A 22 8.00 -9.86 3.40
N ASP A 23 7.11 -10.59 2.71
CA ASP A 23 7.50 -11.63 1.75
C ASP A 23 8.12 -11.05 0.47
N TYR A 24 7.98 -9.74 0.24
CA TYR A 24 8.51 -9.05 -0.91
C TYR A 24 9.77 -8.28 -0.51
N PRO A 25 10.91 -8.44 -1.20
CA PRO A 25 12.14 -7.74 -0.83
C PRO A 25 12.02 -6.23 -1.04
N LYS A 26 11.22 -5.82 -2.03
CA LYS A 26 11.03 -4.44 -2.43
C LYS A 26 9.58 -4.21 -2.84
N LEU A 27 9.07 -3.06 -2.46
CA LEU A 27 7.75 -2.57 -2.79
C LEU A 27 7.83 -1.24 -3.52
N ARG A 28 6.77 -0.94 -4.26
CA ARG A 28 6.59 0.37 -4.87
C ARG A 28 5.25 0.95 -4.46
N LEU A 29 5.27 2.06 -3.74
CA LEU A 29 4.07 2.85 -3.47
C LEU A 29 3.81 3.77 -4.66
N HIS A 30 2.70 3.54 -5.35
CA HIS A 30 2.32 4.31 -6.54
C HIS A 30 1.04 5.10 -6.26
N GLN A 31 1.02 6.37 -6.68
CA GLN A 31 -0.16 7.21 -6.67
C GLN A 31 -0.44 7.72 -8.08
N THR A 32 -1.65 7.46 -8.58
CA THR A 32 -2.09 7.86 -9.92
C THR A 32 -3.58 8.28 -9.93
N MET A 33 -4.01 8.91 -11.01
CA MET A 33 -5.41 9.11 -11.33
C MET A 33 -5.87 8.03 -12.31
N HIS A 34 -6.75 7.14 -11.87
CA HIS A 34 -7.29 6.06 -12.70
C HIS A 34 -8.77 6.28 -12.98
N PHE A 35 -9.14 6.41 -14.26
CA PHE A 35 -10.51 6.74 -14.70
C PHE A 35 -11.14 7.95 -13.99
N GLY A 36 -10.32 8.95 -13.64
CA GLY A 36 -10.77 10.16 -12.96
C GLY A 36 -10.84 10.05 -11.43
N TYR A 37 -10.43 8.92 -10.86
CA TYR A 37 -10.39 8.70 -9.41
C TYR A 37 -8.95 8.62 -8.90
N PRO A 38 -8.65 9.25 -7.75
CA PRO A 38 -7.37 9.06 -7.06
C PRO A 38 -7.19 7.59 -6.68
N LEU A 39 -6.01 7.06 -6.97
CA LEU A 39 -5.62 5.70 -6.63
C LEU A 39 -4.28 5.73 -5.90
N VAL A 40 -4.21 5.04 -4.76
CA VAL A 40 -2.98 4.79 -4.03
C VAL A 40 -2.89 3.29 -3.79
N HIS A 41 -1.80 2.68 -4.23
CA HIS A 41 -1.60 1.24 -4.11
C HIS A 41 -0.12 0.88 -3.98
N VAL A 42 0.11 -0.35 -3.52
CA VAL A 42 1.44 -0.96 -3.44
C VAL A 42 1.58 -1.96 -4.57
N LEU A 43 2.70 -1.87 -5.26
CA LEU A 43 3.08 -2.77 -6.34
C LEU A 43 4.32 -3.58 -5.94
N ASP A 44 4.45 -4.79 -6.51
CA ASP A 44 5.72 -5.51 -6.55
C ASP A 44 6.68 -4.89 -7.60
N GLU A 45 7.89 -5.45 -7.70
CA GLU A 45 8.89 -5.02 -8.68
C GLU A 45 8.48 -5.26 -10.14
N GLU A 46 7.51 -6.16 -10.39
CA GLU A 46 6.94 -6.41 -11.71
C GLU A 46 5.74 -5.49 -12.03
N GLY A 47 5.33 -4.64 -11.09
CA GLY A 47 4.17 -3.75 -11.24
C GLY A 47 2.82 -4.42 -10.94
N ARG A 48 2.80 -5.61 -10.33
CA ARG A 48 1.57 -6.25 -9.85
C ARG A 48 1.08 -5.54 -8.61
N GLU A 49 -0.20 -5.25 -8.57
CA GLU A 49 -0.81 -4.66 -7.37
C GLU A 49 -0.94 -5.69 -6.25
N LEU A 50 -0.35 -5.37 -5.09
CA LEU A 50 -0.36 -6.17 -3.88
C LEU A 50 -1.41 -5.68 -2.87
N ALA A 51 -1.55 -4.36 -2.74
CA ALA A 51 -2.51 -3.77 -1.83
C ALA A 51 -3.00 -2.42 -2.35
N ARG A 52 -4.21 -2.01 -1.94
CA ARG A 52 -4.81 -0.75 -2.35
C ARG A 52 -5.38 -0.01 -1.16
N ARG A 53 -5.19 1.31 -1.14
CA ARG A 53 -5.81 2.19 -0.15
C ARG A 53 -7.23 2.54 -0.59
N ILE A 54 -8.20 2.28 0.27
CA ILE A 54 -9.61 2.62 0.05
C ILE A 54 -9.78 4.10 0.41
N ASP A 55 -9.97 4.95 -0.60
CA ASP A 55 -10.04 6.41 -0.43
C ASP A 55 -11.09 6.85 0.60
N SER A 56 -12.27 6.21 0.61
CA SER A 56 -13.39 6.57 1.51
C SER A 56 -13.15 6.23 2.98
N THR A 57 -12.27 5.27 3.28
CA THR A 57 -12.02 4.81 4.66
C THR A 57 -10.60 5.05 5.13
N GLY A 58 -9.68 5.33 4.20
CA GLY A 58 -8.23 5.41 4.44
C GLY A 58 -7.57 4.07 4.74
N ARG A 59 -8.31 2.95 4.70
CA ARG A 59 -7.79 1.62 5.04
C ARG A 59 -7.10 0.96 3.86
N TRP A 60 -6.18 0.05 4.16
CA TRP A 60 -5.52 -0.78 3.17
C TRP A 60 -6.23 -2.12 2.99
N GLU A 61 -6.39 -2.53 1.73
CA GLU A 61 -6.94 -3.81 1.34
C GLU A 61 -5.86 -4.64 0.63
N TRP A 62 -5.60 -5.84 1.15
CA TRP A 62 -4.72 -6.81 0.51
C TRP A 62 -5.39 -7.42 -0.73
N ARG A 63 -4.61 -7.62 -1.79
CA ARG A 63 -5.08 -8.12 -3.09
C ARG A 63 -4.40 -9.45 -3.41
N GLU A 64 -4.94 -10.54 -2.87
CA GLU A 64 -4.40 -11.90 -3.06
C GLU A 64 -4.21 -12.31 -4.54
N SER A 65 -5.00 -11.74 -5.45
CA SER A 65 -4.96 -12.09 -6.88
C SER A 65 -5.33 -10.88 -7.73
N SER A 66 -4.45 -9.89 -7.83
CA SER A 66 -4.62 -8.82 -8.81
C SER A 66 -4.12 -9.24 -10.20
N PRO A 67 -5.00 -9.36 -11.21
CA PRO A 67 -4.57 -9.56 -12.59
C PRO A 67 -3.96 -8.27 -13.16
N GLU A 68 -4.18 -7.13 -12.51
CA GLU A 68 -3.79 -5.82 -12.99
C GLU A 68 -2.27 -5.64 -12.87
N ARG A 69 -1.65 -5.18 -13.95
CA ARG A 69 -0.23 -4.81 -14.00
C ARG A 69 -0.15 -3.33 -14.33
N TRP A 70 0.59 -2.63 -13.49
CA TRP A 70 0.76 -1.20 -13.55
C TRP A 70 2.14 -0.87 -14.03
N THR A 71 2.22 0.06 -14.97
CA THR A 71 3.47 0.66 -15.41
C THR A 71 3.39 2.14 -15.07
N PRO A 72 3.88 2.55 -13.89
CA PRO A 72 3.87 3.95 -13.46
C PRO A 72 4.50 4.84 -14.53
N GLN A 73 3.82 5.93 -14.87
CA GLN A 73 4.33 6.92 -15.82
C GLN A 73 5.30 7.88 -15.12
N PRO A 74 6.24 8.52 -15.86
CA PRO A 74 7.24 9.41 -15.25
C PRO A 74 6.67 10.62 -14.49
N GLU A 75 5.43 11.02 -14.80
CA GLU A 75 4.73 12.15 -14.15
C GLU A 75 3.93 11.73 -12.92
N GLU A 76 3.78 10.43 -12.70
CA GLU A 76 3.07 9.87 -11.56
C GLU A 76 3.99 9.75 -10.36
N TYR A 77 3.39 9.74 -9.17
CA TYR A 77 4.15 9.64 -7.94
C TYR A 77 4.47 8.18 -7.64
N LEU A 78 5.76 7.85 -7.60
CA LEU A 78 6.27 6.52 -7.29
C LEU A 78 7.36 6.63 -6.23
N ILE A 79 7.18 5.94 -5.10
CA ILE A 79 8.24 5.68 -4.14
C ILE A 79 8.57 4.20 -4.19
N GLU A 80 9.86 3.89 -4.16
CA GLU A 80 10.34 2.54 -3.93
C GLU A 80 10.80 2.40 -2.47
N TYR A 81 10.45 1.27 -1.85
CA TYR A 81 10.84 0.92 -0.50
C TYR A 81 11.45 -0.48 -0.50
N GLU A 82 12.65 -0.62 0.05
CA GLU A 82 13.33 -1.91 0.22
C GLU A 82 13.34 -2.24 1.71
N PHE A 83 12.91 -3.44 2.06
CA PHE A 83 12.80 -3.85 3.46
C PHE A 83 14.18 -4.10 4.08
N GLU A 84 14.38 -3.64 5.31
CA GLU A 84 15.60 -3.90 6.08
C GLU A 84 15.54 -5.25 6.81
N GLY A 85 14.34 -5.84 6.93
CA GLY A 85 14.10 -7.09 7.65
C GLY A 85 13.92 -6.89 9.17
N ASP A 86 13.70 -5.65 9.60
CA ASP A 86 13.43 -5.26 10.97
C ASP A 86 11.98 -4.76 11.04
N GLU A 87 11.09 -5.61 11.57
CA GLU A 87 9.65 -5.35 11.59
C GLU A 87 9.28 -4.00 12.22
N GLU A 88 9.92 -3.62 13.33
CA GLU A 88 9.58 -2.37 14.01
C GLU A 88 9.94 -1.16 13.16
N ARG A 89 11.15 -1.17 12.57
CA ARG A 89 11.62 -0.10 11.68
C ARG A 89 10.84 -0.05 10.38
N ASP A 90 10.64 -1.21 9.76
CA ASP A 90 9.97 -1.31 8.49
C ASP A 90 8.49 -0.92 8.62
N CYS A 91 7.79 -1.38 9.67
CA CYS A 91 6.42 -0.92 9.97
C CYS A 91 6.37 0.59 10.16
N PHE A 92 7.32 1.18 10.90
CA PHE A 92 7.38 2.63 11.08
C PHE A 92 7.55 3.37 9.75
N GLN A 93 8.39 2.87 8.83
CA GLN A 93 8.56 3.46 7.50
C GLN A 93 7.30 3.31 6.65
N LEU A 94 6.67 2.13 6.66
CA LEU A 94 5.40 1.90 5.96
C LEU A 94 4.32 2.90 6.40
N ASP A 95 4.22 3.19 7.70
CA ASP A 95 3.26 4.18 8.21
C ASP A 95 3.64 5.62 7.87
N MET A 96 4.94 5.93 7.74
CA MET A 96 5.35 7.24 7.22
C MET A 96 4.96 7.43 5.75
N LEU A 97 4.99 6.35 4.97
CA LEU A 97 4.60 6.29 3.56
C LEU A 97 3.08 6.26 3.37
N ASP A 98 2.31 5.78 4.36
CA ASP A 98 0.84 5.79 4.35
C ASP A 98 0.30 7.21 4.44
N ARG A 99 0.15 7.82 3.26
CA ARG A 99 -0.35 9.18 3.11
C ARG A 99 -1.48 9.23 2.08
N PRO A 100 -2.42 10.16 2.25
CA PRO A 100 -3.45 10.39 1.24
C PRO A 100 -2.83 10.85 -0.08
N PHE A 101 -3.59 10.62 -1.16
CA PHE A 101 -3.22 11.05 -2.50
C PHE A 101 -2.84 12.54 -2.52
N GLY A 102 -1.69 12.85 -3.11
CA GLY A 102 -1.23 14.23 -3.26
C GLY A 102 -0.60 14.86 -2.01
N ALA A 103 -0.38 14.09 -0.93
CA ALA A 103 0.32 14.59 0.27
C ALA A 103 1.75 15.10 -0.01
N PHE A 104 2.37 14.64 -1.11
CA PHE A 104 3.73 14.98 -1.50
C PHE A 104 3.82 15.91 -2.72
N THR A 105 2.70 16.16 -3.40
CA THR A 105 2.60 17.20 -4.43
C THR A 105 2.37 18.54 -3.75
N ARG A 106 3.45 19.21 -3.33
CA ARG A 106 3.40 20.66 -3.15
C ARG A 106 3.28 21.31 -4.53
N LEU A 107 2.18 22.02 -4.75
CA LEU A 107 2.07 23.09 -5.74
C LEU A 107 3.19 24.12 -5.55
#